data_AF-A0A835V5F8-F1
#
_entry.id   AF-A0A835V5F8-F1
#
_cell.length_a   1.000
_cell.length_b   1.000
_cell.length_c   1.000
_cell.angle_alpha   90.00
_cell.angle_beta   90.00
_cell.angle_gamma   90.00
#
_symmetry.space_group_name_H-M   'P 1'
#
loop_
_entity.id
_entity.type
_entity.pdbx_description
1 polymer ?
#
loop_
_entity_poly.entity_id
_entity_poly.type
_entity_poly.pdbx_seq_one_letter_code
_entity_poly.pdbx_strand_id
1 'polypeptide(L)'
;MLLSSVIGVSLRRRFYVLLLTPPPRILIGEVKNLSSPSLSTATPRDEYFGAIHHISNIVRRDFYLERTLNRLRLPPPTNDLVLRVLRATATSHPLPALRFFSWARSRPSYSPSSAEFDSLLFP
;
A
#
# COMPACT_ATOMS: atom_id res chain seq x y z
N MET A 1 -9.04 -54.89 29.00
CA MET A 1 -10.00 -54.61 27.91
C MET A 1 -9.86 -53.12 27.60
N LEU A 2 -8.93 -52.73 26.70
CA LEU A 2 -9.11 -52.54 25.23
C LEU A 2 -10.17 -51.43 24.97
N LEU A 3 -9.95 -50.32 24.26
CA LEU A 3 -9.01 -49.86 23.23
C LEU A 3 -8.83 -48.32 23.39
N SER A 4 -7.64 -47.72 23.30
CA SER A 4 -6.91 -47.27 22.09
C SER A 4 -7.72 -46.33 21.16
N SER A 5 -7.26 -45.08 20.95
CA SER A 5 -6.93 -44.62 19.58
C SER A 5 -6.15 -43.30 19.57
N VAL A 6 -4.93 -43.41 19.05
CA VAL A 6 -4.02 -42.35 18.62
C VAL A 6 -4.32 -42.08 17.15
N ILE A 7 -4.46 -40.83 16.74
CA ILE A 7 -4.32 -40.45 15.32
C ILE A 7 -3.33 -39.29 15.25
N GLY A 8 -2.07 -39.65 15.06
CA GLY A 8 -1.13 -38.82 14.33
C GLY A 8 -1.15 -39.19 12.84
N VAL A 9 -0.19 -38.64 12.11
CA VAL A 9 0.23 -38.95 10.73
C VAL A 9 -0.29 -37.98 9.65
N SER A 10 0.40 -36.85 9.56
CA SER A 10 1.15 -36.42 8.37
C SER A 10 0.94 -37.26 7.09
N LEU A 11 0.37 -36.68 6.03
CA LEU A 11 0.53 -37.20 4.67
C LEU A 11 1.06 -36.14 3.71
N ARG A 12 2.36 -36.28 3.42
CA ARG A 12 3.08 -35.67 2.31
C ARG A 12 2.53 -36.18 0.97
N ARG A 13 2.57 -35.29 -0.03
CA ARG A 13 2.92 -35.52 -1.45
C ARG A 13 2.20 -36.65 -2.20
N ARG A 14 1.38 -36.26 -3.18
CA ARG A 14 1.31 -36.89 -4.52
C ARG A 14 1.28 -35.83 -5.60
N PHE A 15 2.45 -35.32 -5.94
CA PHE A 15 3.05 -35.34 -7.27
C PHE A 15 2.28 -36.04 -8.43
N TYR A 16 1.92 -35.20 -9.41
CA TYR A 16 1.97 -35.32 -10.89
C TYR A 16 1.17 -36.38 -11.67
N VAL A 17 0.51 -35.83 -12.71
CA VAL A 17 0.44 -36.28 -14.12
C VAL A 17 -1.00 -36.41 -14.62
N LEU A 18 -1.55 -35.29 -15.11
CA LEU A 18 -2.47 -35.25 -16.25
C LEU A 18 -2.03 -34.03 -17.09
N LEU A 19 -1.05 -34.22 -17.96
CA LEU A 19 -1.25 -34.39 -19.41
C LEU A 19 -1.73 -33.10 -20.11
N LEU A 20 -0.73 -32.35 -20.57
CA LEU A 20 -0.66 -31.75 -21.91
C LEU A 20 -1.84 -30.87 -22.38
N THR A 21 -1.84 -29.62 -21.93
CA THR A 21 -2.37 -28.50 -22.72
C THR A 21 -1.28 -27.43 -22.85
N PRO A 22 -0.91 -26.97 -24.06
CA PRO A 22 0.07 -25.90 -24.20
C PRO A 22 -0.45 -24.62 -23.51
N PRO A 23 0.43 -23.85 -22.85
CA PRO A 23 0.02 -22.63 -22.16
C PRO A 23 -0.53 -21.63 -23.18
N PRO A 24 -1.63 -20.91 -22.88
CA PRO A 24 -2.02 -19.77 -23.69
C PRO A 24 -0.85 -18.79 -23.66
N ARG A 25 -0.30 -18.50 -24.85
CA ARG A 25 0.73 -17.50 -25.09
C ARG A 25 0.28 -16.20 -24.44
N ILE A 26 1.00 -15.80 -23.38
CA ILE A 26 0.88 -14.48 -22.80
C ILE A 26 1.30 -13.50 -23.91
N LEU A 27 0.31 -12.96 -24.62
CA LEU A 27 0.48 -11.71 -25.36
C LEU A 27 0.81 -10.68 -24.29
N ILE A 28 2.09 -10.34 -24.18
CA ILE A 28 2.55 -9.12 -23.52
C ILE A 28 1.98 -7.98 -24.36
N GLY A 29 0.70 -7.68 -24.10
CA GLY A 29 0.05 -6.47 -24.54
C GLY A 29 0.77 -5.34 -23.85
N GLU A 30 1.55 -4.62 -24.66
CA GLU A 30 1.87 -3.21 -24.54
C GLU A 30 1.92 -2.71 -23.10
N VAL A 31 3.14 -2.61 -22.58
CA VAL A 31 3.49 -1.67 -21.51
C VAL A 31 3.01 -0.30 -21.97
N LYS A 32 1.75 0.02 -21.67
CA LYS A 32 1.25 1.38 -21.68
C LYS A 32 2.12 2.08 -20.67
N ASN A 33 3.05 2.85 -21.24
CA ASN A 33 3.90 3.82 -20.61
C ASN A 33 3.33 4.20 -19.25
N LEU A 34 4.11 4.00 -18.19
CA LEU A 34 3.93 4.82 -17.00
C LEU A 34 3.87 6.25 -17.53
N SER A 35 2.67 6.80 -17.59
CA SER A 35 2.49 8.22 -17.74
C SER A 35 3.08 8.80 -16.47
N SER A 36 4.40 9.05 -16.52
CA SER A 36 4.98 10.18 -15.83
C SER A 36 4.01 11.33 -16.08
N PRO A 37 3.36 11.89 -15.05
CA PRO A 37 2.47 13.02 -15.25
C PRO A 37 3.30 14.03 -16.03
N SER A 38 2.83 14.34 -17.25
CA SER A 38 3.42 15.38 -18.07
C SER A 38 3.54 16.62 -17.17
N LEU A 39 4.78 17.06 -16.92
CA LEU A 39 5.09 18.34 -16.27
C LEU A 39 4.62 19.46 -17.21
N SER A 40 3.31 19.63 -17.35
CA SER A 40 2.70 20.78 -17.99
C SER A 40 2.68 21.89 -16.95
N THR A 41 3.73 22.71 -16.91
CA THR A 41 3.82 24.00 -16.18
C THR A 41 2.97 24.04 -14.91
N ALA A 42 3.15 23.06 -14.02
CA ALA A 42 2.37 22.97 -12.81
C ALA A 42 2.83 24.10 -11.89
N THR A 43 1.89 24.89 -11.36
CA THR A 43 2.25 25.83 -10.32
C THR A 43 2.70 25.03 -9.09
N PRO A 44 3.57 25.56 -8.21
CA PRO A 44 4.02 24.83 -7.01
C PRO A 44 2.86 24.38 -6.12
N ARG A 45 1.71 25.07 -6.21
CA ARG A 45 0.47 24.67 -5.55
C ARG A 45 -0.12 23.38 -6.14
N ASP A 46 -0.15 23.25 -7.46
CA ASP A 46 -0.69 22.08 -8.14
C ASP A 46 0.19 20.85 -7.91
N GLU A 47 1.52 21.03 -7.84
CA GLU A 47 2.46 19.97 -7.47
C GLU A 47 2.18 19.42 -6.07
N TYR A 48 1.86 20.30 -5.11
CA TYR A 48 1.50 19.89 -3.76
C TYR A 48 0.21 19.06 -3.72
N PHE A 49 -0.85 19.47 -4.41
CA PHE A 49 -2.09 18.68 -4.50
C PHE A 49 -1.89 17.38 -5.29
N GLY A 50 -1.08 17.43 -6.34
CA GLY A 50 -0.66 16.25 -7.10
C GLY A 50 0.08 15.25 -6.21
N ALA A 51 0.98 15.71 -5.35
CA ALA A 51 1.69 14.88 -4.38
C ALA A 51 0.73 14.24 -3.37
N ILE A 52 -0.21 15.00 -2.80
CA ILE A 52 -1.24 14.46 -1.89
C ILE A 52 -2.05 13.37 -2.59
N HIS A 53 -2.51 13.63 -3.81
CA HIS A 53 -3.29 12.68 -4.58
C HIS A 53 -2.49 11.41 -4.87
N HIS A 54 -1.23 11.57 -5.28
CA HIS A 54 -0.34 10.46 -5.59
C HIS A 54 -0.06 9.59 -4.36
N ILE A 55 0.28 10.20 -3.22
CA ILE A 55 0.50 9.49 -1.95
C ILE A 55 -0.80 8.80 -1.52
N SER A 56 -1.94 9.47 -1.61
CA SER A 56 -3.23 8.86 -1.26
C SER A 56 -3.53 7.63 -2.11
N ASN A 57 -3.17 7.64 -3.40
CA ASN A 57 -3.34 6.47 -4.26
C ASN A 57 -2.40 5.32 -3.87
N ILE A 58 -1.15 5.62 -3.50
CA ILE A 58 -0.22 4.63 -2.95
C ILE A 58 -0.81 4.00 -1.70
N VAL A 59 -1.26 4.81 -0.73
CA VAL A 59 -1.84 4.31 0.52
C VAL A 59 -3.04 3.39 0.25
N ARG A 60 -3.89 3.70 -0.73
CA ARG A 60 -5.07 2.86 -1.04
C ARG A 60 -4.73 1.57 -1.79
N ARG A 61 -3.70 1.57 -2.65
CA ARG A 61 -3.48 0.48 -3.63
C ARG A 61 -2.22 -0.35 -3.37
N ASP A 62 -1.21 0.20 -2.69
CA ASP A 62 0.05 -0.50 -2.45
C ASP A 62 -0.01 -1.43 -1.24
N PHE A 63 0.28 -2.72 -1.48
CA PHE A 63 0.43 -3.70 -0.41
C PHE A 63 1.69 -3.45 0.45
N TYR A 64 2.77 -2.99 -0.19
CA TYR A 64 4.08 -2.71 0.42
C TYR A 64 4.32 -1.20 0.59
N LEU A 65 3.33 -0.48 1.11
CA LEU A 65 3.32 1.00 1.12
C LEU A 65 4.60 1.62 1.69
N GLU A 66 5.14 1.10 2.78
CA GLU A 66 6.33 1.65 3.44
C GLU A 66 7.55 1.61 2.53
N ARG A 67 7.73 0.51 1.80
CA ARG A 67 8.81 0.36 0.82
C ARG A 67 8.62 1.31 -0.35
N THR A 68 7.38 1.48 -0.82
CA THR A 68 7.06 2.42 -1.90
C THR A 68 7.33 3.86 -1.47
N LEU A 69 6.86 4.27 -0.30
CA LEU A 69 7.10 5.62 0.26
C LEU A 69 8.57 5.90 0.56
N ASN A 70 9.34 4.90 0.97
CA ASN A 70 10.79 5.05 1.16
C ASN A 70 11.56 5.24 -0.14
N ARG A 71 11.03 4.73 -1.26
CA ARG A 71 11.63 4.89 -2.60
C ARG A 71 11.32 6.26 -3.20
N LEU A 72 10.15 6.82 -2.88
CA LEU A 72 9.85 8.19 -3.24
C LEU A 72 10.78 9.12 -2.46
N ARG A 73 11.55 9.95 -3.17
CA ARG A 73 12.36 11.01 -2.57
C ARG A 73 11.45 12.17 -2.14
N LEU A 74 10.49 11.88 -1.26
CA LEU A 74 9.60 12.88 -0.72
C LEU A 74 10.37 13.79 0.23
N PRO A 75 10.01 15.08 0.29
CA PRO A 75 10.43 15.91 1.40
C PRO A 75 9.95 15.31 2.73
N PRO A 76 10.55 15.72 3.87
CA PRO A 76 10.09 15.29 5.19
C PRO A 76 8.57 15.46 5.32
N PRO A 77 7.84 14.44 5.82
CA PRO A 77 6.40 14.54 5.95
C PRO A 77 6.05 15.68 6.92
N THR A 78 5.24 16.63 6.44
CA THR A 78 4.68 17.70 7.26
C THR A 78 3.32 17.29 7.81
N ASN A 79 2.94 17.84 8.96
CA ASN A 79 1.67 17.53 9.62
C ASN A 79 0.47 17.83 8.70
N ASP A 80 0.50 18.93 7.95
CA ASP A 80 -0.54 19.26 6.98
C ASP A 80 -0.69 18.22 5.86
N LEU A 81 0.43 17.72 5.33
CA LEU A 81 0.41 16.71 4.28
C LEU A 81 -0.16 15.40 4.82
N VAL A 82 0.31 14.96 5.98
CA VAL A 82 -0.15 13.71 6.61
C VAL A 82 -1.63 13.80 6.94
N LEU A 83 -2.09 14.89 7.56
CA LEU A 83 -3.50 15.11 7.88
C LEU A 83 -4.39 15.07 6.62
N ARG A 84 -3.97 15.68 5.51
CA ARG A 84 -4.74 15.66 4.26
C ARG A 84 -4.82 14.28 3.64
N VAL A 85 -3.72 13.52 3.65
CA VAL A 85 -3.70 12.13 3.15
C VAL A 85 -4.57 11.25 4.04
N LEU A 86 -4.50 11.41 5.37
CA LEU A 86 -5.33 10.67 6.31
C LEU A 86 -6.82 10.93 6.09
N ARG A 87 -7.24 12.19 6.02
CA ARG A 87 -8.64 12.54 5.70
C ARG A 87 -9.12 11.97 4.36
N ALA A 88 -8.23 11.88 3.37
CA ALA A 88 -8.59 11.32 2.07
C ALA A 88 -8.67 9.79 2.06
N THR A 89 -8.01 9.11 3.00
CA THR A 89 -7.81 7.64 2.95
C THR A 89 -8.48 6.90 4.10
N ALA A 90 -8.54 7.48 5.30
CA ALA A 90 -9.05 6.85 6.52
C ALA A 90 -10.50 6.36 6.37
N THR A 91 -11.38 7.15 5.74
CA THR A 91 -12.80 6.80 5.52
C THR A 91 -12.99 5.56 4.66
N SER A 92 -12.12 5.35 3.66
CA SER A 92 -12.27 4.25 2.70
C SER A 92 -11.35 3.06 2.99
N HIS A 93 -10.16 3.32 3.55
CA HIS A 93 -9.08 2.37 3.75
C HIS A 93 -8.40 2.64 5.11
N PRO A 94 -9.08 2.36 6.24
CA PRO A 94 -8.59 2.73 7.57
C PRO A 94 -7.28 2.02 7.95
N LEU A 95 -7.13 0.72 7.61
CA LEU A 95 -5.92 -0.03 7.92
C LEU A 95 -4.68 0.46 7.15
N PRO A 96 -4.72 0.68 5.82
CA PRO A 96 -3.61 1.30 5.11
C PRO A 96 -3.31 2.73 5.59
N ALA A 97 -4.33 3.53 5.92
CA ALA A 97 -4.14 4.87 6.48
C ALA A 97 -3.38 4.84 7.82
N LEU A 98 -3.72 3.91 8.71
CA LEU A 98 -2.98 3.68 9.96
C LEU A 98 -1.52 3.29 9.72
N ARG A 99 -1.28 2.40 8.74
CA ARG A 99 0.09 1.98 8.39
C ARG A 99 0.90 3.15 7.79
N PHE A 100 0.27 4.00 6.97
CA PHE A 100 0.86 5.24 6.50
C PHE A 100 1.23 6.19 7.65
N PHE A 101 0.34 6.34 8.62
CA PHE A 101 0.62 7.16 9.81
C PHE A 101 1.78 6.60 10.65
N SER A 102 1.84 5.28 10.83
CA SER A 102 2.98 4.61 11.48
C SER A 102 4.29 4.87 10.74
N TRP A 103 4.28 4.82 9.41
CA TRP A 103 5.43 5.18 8.60
C TRP A 103 5.84 6.65 8.77
N ALA A 104 4.88 7.59 8.78
CA ALA A 104 5.18 8.99 8.99
C ALA A 104 5.85 9.23 10.36
N ARG A 105 5.33 8.57 11.41
CA ARG A 105 5.89 8.57 12.77
C ARG A 105 7.29 7.96 12.87
N SER A 106 7.66 7.06 11.96
CA SER A 106 9.03 6.52 11.94
C SER A 106 10.08 7.56 11.50
N ARG A 107 9.66 8.72 10.97
CA ARG A 107 10.57 9.76 10.51
C ARG A 107 10.98 10.69 11.66
N PRO A 108 12.29 10.95 11.85
CA PRO A 108 12.77 11.74 12.97
C PRO A 108 12.34 13.22 12.90
N SER A 109 12.04 13.73 11.71
CA SER A 109 11.63 15.13 11.50
C SER A 109 10.14 15.38 11.70
N TYR A 110 9.35 14.33 11.95
CA TYR A 110 7.89 14.42 12.01
C TYR A 110 7.40 14.28 13.45
N SER A 111 6.55 15.22 13.87
CA SER A 111 5.96 15.25 15.20
C SER A 111 4.44 15.15 15.07
N PRO A 112 3.83 14.02 15.48
CA PRO A 112 2.40 13.79 15.29
C PRO A 112 1.55 14.78 16.10
N SER A 113 0.44 15.20 15.51
CA SER A 113 -0.53 16.14 16.07
C SER A 113 -1.84 15.43 16.44
N SER A 114 -2.56 15.93 17.44
CA SER A 114 -3.87 15.39 17.86
C SER A 114 -4.87 15.35 16.70
N ALA A 115 -4.85 16.34 15.81
CA ALA A 115 -5.75 16.43 14.66
C ALA A 115 -5.62 15.22 13.70
N GLU A 116 -4.44 14.60 13.63
CA GLU A 116 -4.20 13.43 12.78
C GLU A 116 -4.80 12.17 13.41
N PHE A 117 -4.72 12.05 14.74
CA PHE A 117 -5.41 10.98 15.46
C PHE A 117 -6.92 11.11 15.36
N ASP A 118 -7.45 12.31 15.49
CA ASP A 118 -8.89 12.56 15.32
C ASP A 118 -9.35 12.14 13.92
N SER A 119 -8.55 12.40 12.89
CA SER A 119 -8.87 11.98 11.52
C SER A 119 -8.87 10.47 11.29
N LEU A 120 -8.19 9.71 12.15
CA LEU A 120 -8.20 8.24 12.13
C LEU A 120 -9.38 7.66 12.93
N LEU A 121 -9.81 8.35 14.00
CA LEU A 121 -10.89 7.89 14.88
C LEU A 121 -12.27 8.31 14.39
N PHE A 122 -12.37 9.49 13.78
CA PHE A 122 -13.61 10.10 13.27
C PHE A 122 -13.47 10.43 11.78
N PRO A 123 -13.39 9.41 10.91
CA PRO A 123 -13.17 9.57 9.47
C PRO A 123 -14.41 9.97 8.67
#